data_AF-A0AAD6ZAS0-F1
#
_entry.id   AF-A0AAD6ZAS0-F1
#
_cell.length_a   1.000
_cell.length_b   1.000
_cell.length_c   1.000
_cell.angle_alpha   90.00
_cell.angle_beta   90.00
_cell.angle_gamma   90.00
#
_symmetry.space_group_name_H-M   'P 1'
#
loop_
_entity.id
_entity.type
_entity.pdbx_description
1 polymer ?
#
loop_
_entity_poly.entity_id
_entity_poly.type
_entity_poly.pdbx_seq_one_letter_code
_entity_poly.pdbx_strand_id
1 'polypeptide(L)'
;MATPSINDQYILVTSSQHVPMSASIIITVDDSYTLWVNNVEIGTNNGFSTAEKYTVNFVSAPSEIVFAVLRTNKAAGAAGILFAAEINMVPTGRANCTAGAWVNGDADWVSTTGAIPTGWQLPGFDDSAWPLVVGEGNYPVAPWNTVTIAAVSSPVNV
;
A
#
# COMPACT_ATOMS: atom_id res chain seq x y z
N MET A 1 -10.37 0.01 -27.62
CA MET A 1 -10.01 1.14 -26.74
C MET A 1 -9.57 0.52 -25.43
N ALA A 2 -8.28 0.65 -25.08
CA ALA A 2 -7.80 0.21 -23.78
C ALA A 2 -8.39 1.14 -22.70
N THR A 3 -8.99 0.56 -21.67
CA THR A 3 -9.46 1.29 -20.49
C THR A 3 -8.27 1.97 -19.81
N PRO A 4 -8.40 3.22 -19.33
CA PRO A 4 -7.32 3.84 -18.59
C PRO A 4 -7.13 3.08 -17.28
N SER A 5 -5.95 2.49 -17.08
CA SER A 5 -5.55 1.98 -15.79
C SER A 5 -5.34 3.19 -14.86
N ILE A 6 -6.05 3.21 -13.73
CA ILE A 6 -5.84 4.20 -12.67
C ILE A 6 -4.59 3.71 -11.94
N ASN A 7 -3.43 4.35 -12.09
CA ASN A 7 -2.18 3.81 -11.56
C ASN A 7 -1.83 4.52 -10.25
N ASP A 8 -1.64 3.75 -9.20
CA ASP A 8 -0.74 4.07 -8.11
C ASP A 8 -1.27 4.89 -6.96
N GLN A 9 -0.62 4.65 -5.83
CA GLN A 9 -1.08 4.98 -4.50
C GLN A 9 0.16 4.91 -3.56
N TYR A 10 0.43 5.97 -2.75
CA TYR A 10 1.63 6.19 -1.89
C TYR A 10 1.31 6.54 -0.43
N ILE A 11 2.10 6.05 0.53
CA ILE A 11 2.27 6.68 1.85
C ILE A 11 3.74 6.79 2.23
N LEU A 12 4.09 7.95 2.81
CA LEU A 12 5.31 8.24 3.56
C LEU A 12 5.05 8.12 5.07
N VAL A 13 5.81 7.29 5.79
CA VAL A 13 5.94 7.41 7.26
C VAL A 13 7.40 7.49 7.63
N THR A 14 7.83 8.63 8.18
CA THR A 14 9.10 8.71 8.93
C THR A 14 8.85 9.44 10.25
N SER A 15 9.15 8.79 11.37
CA SER A 15 9.39 9.49 12.62
C SER A 15 10.80 9.12 13.06
N SER A 16 11.68 10.12 13.16
CA SER A 16 13.12 9.94 13.38
C SER A 16 13.51 9.37 14.76
N GLN A 17 12.52 8.97 15.58
CA GLN A 17 12.72 8.40 16.91
C GLN A 17 12.29 6.93 17.02
N HIS A 18 11.81 6.32 15.93
CA HIS A 18 11.33 4.95 15.93
C HIS A 18 11.94 4.18 14.76
N VAL A 19 12.43 2.97 15.04
CA VAL A 19 13.00 2.05 14.05
C VAL A 19 11.90 1.08 13.61
N PRO A 20 11.52 1.06 12.32
CA PRO A 20 10.56 0.09 11.81
C PRO A 20 11.10 -1.34 11.91
N MET A 21 10.26 -2.28 12.35
CA MET A 21 10.61 -3.70 12.49
C MET A 21 9.78 -4.58 11.56
N SER A 22 8.49 -4.31 11.47
CA SER A 22 7.59 -5.02 10.57
C SER A 22 6.39 -4.18 10.18
N ALA A 23 5.68 -4.59 9.13
CA ALA A 23 4.38 -4.06 8.78
C ALA A 23 3.38 -5.21 8.57
N SER A 24 2.18 -5.07 9.12
CA SER A 24 1.02 -5.90 8.78
C SER A 24 0.15 -5.11 7.80
N ILE A 25 -0.04 -5.64 6.61
CA ILE A 25 -0.72 -4.95 5.50
C ILE A 25 -1.98 -5.72 5.16
N ILE A 26 -3.09 -5.01 4.97
CA ILE A 26 -4.34 -5.55 4.41
C ILE A 26 -4.70 -4.71 3.19
N ILE A 27 -4.90 -5.36 2.05
CA ILE A 27 -5.17 -4.69 0.78
C ILE A 27 -6.18 -5.47 -0.05
N THR A 28 -7.07 -4.75 -0.72
CA THR A 28 -7.88 -5.30 -1.80
C THR A 28 -8.13 -4.24 -2.86
N VAL A 29 -8.27 -4.67 -4.12
CA VAL A 29 -8.38 -3.76 -5.27
C VAL A 29 -9.32 -4.32 -6.31
N ASP A 30 -10.13 -3.43 -6.87
CA ASP A 30 -10.98 -3.68 -8.03
C ASP A 30 -10.32 -3.09 -9.29
N ASP A 31 -9.81 -3.89 -10.25
CA ASP A 31 -9.94 -5.36 -10.34
C ASP A 31 -8.72 -6.14 -9.83
N SER A 32 -7.53 -5.55 -9.87
CA SER A 32 -6.28 -6.28 -9.58
C SER A 32 -5.17 -5.34 -9.14
N TYR A 33 -4.21 -5.90 -8.41
CA TYR A 33 -3.03 -5.15 -7.97
C TYR A 33 -1.76 -5.98 -7.94
N THR A 34 -0.63 -5.27 -7.94
CA THR A 34 0.65 -5.72 -7.40
C THR A 34 1.11 -4.70 -6.36
N LEU A 35 1.53 -5.19 -5.20
CA LEU A 35 2.00 -4.39 -4.06
C LEU A 35 3.52 -4.55 -3.93
N TRP A 36 4.20 -3.42 -3.80
CA TRP A 36 5.61 -3.34 -3.41
C TRP A 36 5.75 -2.60 -2.08
N VAL A 37 6.76 -3.00 -1.31
CA VAL A 37 7.29 -2.22 -0.19
C VAL A 37 8.77 -2.00 -0.43
N ASN A 38 9.21 -0.74 -0.50
CA ASN A 38 10.58 -0.36 -0.83
C ASN A 38 11.15 -1.13 -2.05
N ASN A 39 10.38 -1.18 -3.14
CA ASN A 39 10.70 -1.89 -4.39
C ASN A 39 10.83 -3.43 -4.29
N VAL A 40 10.49 -4.04 -3.14
CA VAL A 40 10.33 -5.50 -3.02
C VAL A 40 8.87 -5.86 -3.26
N GLU A 41 8.62 -6.73 -4.23
CA GLU A 41 7.26 -7.21 -4.50
C GLU A 41 6.77 -8.08 -3.35
N ILE A 42 5.62 -7.72 -2.78
CA ILE A 42 5.02 -8.38 -1.62
C ILE A 42 3.94 -9.37 -2.06
N GLY A 43 3.15 -8.99 -3.07
CA GLY A 43 2.12 -9.87 -3.60
C GLY A 43 1.23 -9.21 -4.64
N THR A 44 0.38 -10.03 -5.22
CA THR A 44 -0.59 -9.66 -6.25
C THR A 44 -1.93 -10.33 -5.96
N ASN A 45 -3.02 -9.71 -6.40
CA ASN A 45 -4.33 -10.33 -6.45
C ASN A 45 -5.13 -9.83 -7.66
N ASN A 46 -6.17 -10.57 -8.01
CA ASN A 46 -7.12 -10.29 -9.06
C ASN A 46 -8.57 -10.46 -8.54
N GLY A 47 -9.02 -9.49 -7.77
CA GLY A 47 -10.39 -9.39 -7.26
C GLY A 47 -10.45 -8.58 -5.96
N PHE A 48 -11.61 -8.00 -5.69
CA PHE A 48 -11.83 -7.17 -4.50
C PHE A 48 -12.61 -7.88 -3.37
N SER A 49 -13.26 -9.01 -3.63
CA SER A 49 -14.17 -9.66 -2.66
C SER A 49 -13.44 -10.24 -1.44
N THR A 50 -12.13 -10.46 -1.58
CA THR A 50 -11.24 -10.95 -0.54
C THR A 50 -10.04 -10.03 -0.46
N ALA A 51 -9.81 -9.43 0.69
CA ALA A 51 -8.60 -8.69 0.99
C ALA A 51 -7.47 -9.64 1.38
N GLU A 52 -6.30 -9.44 0.80
CA GLU A 52 -5.10 -10.18 1.17
C GLU A 52 -4.45 -9.54 2.38
N LYS A 53 -3.81 -10.39 3.19
CA LYS A 53 -3.05 -9.96 4.37
C LYS A 53 -1.59 -10.37 4.25
N TYR A 54 -0.70 -9.39 4.28
CA TYR A 54 0.74 -9.59 4.18
C TYR A 54 1.44 -9.20 5.48
N THR A 55 2.58 -9.86 5.74
CA THR A 55 3.54 -9.43 6.76
C THR A 55 4.86 -9.10 6.08
N VAL A 56 5.38 -7.93 6.33
CA VAL A 56 6.71 -7.49 5.90
C VAL A 56 7.61 -7.37 7.12
N ASN A 57 8.83 -7.90 7.06
CA ASN A 57 9.87 -7.69 8.05
C ASN A 57 10.93 -6.75 7.47
N PHE A 58 11.22 -5.66 8.16
CA PHE A 58 12.30 -4.77 7.78
C PHE A 58 13.62 -5.34 8.29
N VAL A 59 14.45 -5.88 7.39
CA VAL A 59 15.74 -6.50 7.75
C VAL A 59 16.86 -5.47 7.93
N SER A 60 16.61 -4.26 7.43
CA SER A 60 17.37 -3.05 7.76
C SER A 60 16.46 -2.08 8.50
N ALA A 61 17.01 -1.02 9.10
CA ALA A 61 16.22 0.05 9.70
C ALA A 61 15.98 1.14 8.65
N PRO A 62 14.94 1.05 7.79
CA PRO A 62 14.74 2.02 6.73
C PRO A 62 14.46 3.39 7.33
N SER A 63 15.04 4.42 6.73
CA SER A 63 14.69 5.82 7.02
C SER A 63 13.37 6.23 6.37
N GLU A 64 12.90 5.47 5.38
CA GLU A 64 11.69 5.71 4.59
C GLU A 64 11.03 4.37 4.21
N ILE A 65 9.72 4.28 4.37
CA ILE A 65 8.90 3.15 3.92
C ILE A 65 7.97 3.66 2.83
N VAL A 66 8.06 3.07 1.65
CA VAL A 66 7.19 3.31 0.50
C VAL A 66 6.30 2.09 0.32
N PHE A 67 4.98 2.29 0.42
CA PHE A 67 3.99 1.35 -0.08
C PHE A 67 3.60 1.79 -1.50
N ALA A 68 3.82 0.94 -2.48
CA ALA A 68 3.59 1.22 -3.89
C ALA A 68 2.63 0.19 -4.47
N VAL A 69 1.56 0.62 -5.14
CA VAL A 69 0.53 -0.29 -5.66
C VAL A 69 0.22 -0.04 -7.13
N LEU A 70 0.60 -0.97 -8.00
CA LEU A 70 0.13 -0.95 -9.38
C LEU A 70 -1.24 -1.60 -9.41
N ARG A 71 -2.28 -0.85 -9.79
CA ARG A 71 -3.62 -1.39 -9.97
C ARG A 71 -4.06 -1.37 -11.43
N THR A 72 -4.95 -2.28 -11.80
CA THR A 72 -5.53 -2.33 -13.15
C THR A 72 -7.04 -2.46 -13.08
N ASN A 73 -7.73 -1.53 -13.75
CA ASN A 73 -9.15 -1.63 -14.05
C ASN A 73 -9.33 -2.25 -15.45
N LYS A 74 -9.85 -3.47 -15.49
CA LYS A 74 -9.93 -4.35 -16.66
C LYS A 74 -11.13 -4.05 -17.54
N ALA A 75 -12.14 -3.39 -16.99
CA ALA A 75 -13.35 -3.03 -17.72
C ALA A 75 -13.84 -1.61 -17.36
N ALA A 76 -14.71 -1.04 -18.20
CA ALA A 76 -15.39 0.19 -17.81
C ALA A 76 -16.31 -0.12 -16.63
N GLY A 77 -16.20 0.65 -15.54
CA GLY A 77 -16.93 0.39 -14.31
C GLY A 77 -16.28 1.03 -13.10
N ALA A 78 -16.81 0.70 -11.92
CA ALA A 78 -16.21 1.09 -10.65
C ALA A 78 -14.80 0.49 -10.51
N ALA A 79 -13.90 1.22 -9.89
CA ALA A 79 -12.56 0.72 -9.59
C ALA A 79 -12.02 1.44 -8.35
N GLY A 80 -11.57 0.67 -7.38
CA GLY A 80 -11.20 1.18 -6.06
C GLY A 80 -10.10 0.36 -5.42
N ILE A 81 -9.50 0.91 -4.39
CA ILE A 81 -8.52 0.24 -3.55
C ILE A 81 -8.87 0.55 -2.11
N LEU A 82 -8.82 -0.48 -1.27
CA LEU A 82 -8.94 -0.39 0.17
C LEU A 82 -7.64 -0.92 0.77
N PHE A 83 -6.98 -0.08 1.56
CA PHE A 83 -5.66 -0.35 2.11
C PHE A 83 -5.61 0.04 3.58
N ALA A 84 -4.96 -0.79 4.39
CA ALA A 84 -4.52 -0.43 5.72
C ALA A 84 -3.19 -1.14 6.03
N ALA A 85 -2.27 -0.44 6.70
CA ALA A 85 -1.05 -1.02 7.24
C ALA A 85 -0.79 -0.53 8.66
N GLU A 86 -0.43 -1.48 9.52
CA GLU A 86 0.12 -1.22 10.85
C GLU A 86 1.63 -1.46 10.80
N ILE A 87 2.41 -0.42 11.07
CA ILE A 87 3.87 -0.49 11.14
C ILE A 87 4.25 -0.64 12.60
N ASN A 88 4.86 -1.78 12.93
CA ASN A 88 5.46 -2.00 14.24
C ASN A 88 6.85 -1.39 14.26
N MET A 89 7.09 -0.53 15.24
CA MET A 89 8.35 0.18 15.42
C MET A 89 8.89 0.02 16.84
N VAL A 90 10.19 0.20 17.00
CA VAL A 90 10.87 0.22 18.31
C VAL A 90 11.44 1.62 18.54
N PRO A 91 11.13 2.29 19.67
CA PRO A 91 11.72 3.59 19.98
C PRO A 91 13.25 3.51 20.08
N THR A 92 13.95 4.49 19.49
CA THR A 92 15.40 4.58 19.53
C THR A 92 15.91 4.57 20.97
N GLY A 93 16.87 3.69 21.27
CA GLY A 93 17.45 3.56 22.62
C GLY A 93 16.58 2.81 23.63
N ARG A 94 15.43 2.26 23.24
CA ARG A 94 14.59 1.40 24.09
C ARG A 94 14.24 0.08 23.39
N ALA A 95 15.19 -0.85 23.45
CA ALA A 95 14.91 -2.24 23.09
C ALA A 95 13.76 -2.77 23.97
N ASN A 96 12.82 -3.51 23.37
CA ASN A 96 11.61 -4.08 24.01
C ASN A 96 10.45 -3.12 24.30
N CYS A 97 10.49 -1.88 23.79
CA CYS A 97 9.28 -1.04 23.69
C CYS A 97 8.77 -1.09 22.24
N THR A 98 7.47 -1.26 22.04
CA THR A 98 6.85 -1.25 20.71
C THR A 98 5.93 -0.05 20.58
N ALA A 99 6.07 0.70 19.48
CA ALA A 99 5.14 1.73 19.04
C ALA A 99 4.52 1.29 17.71
N GLY A 100 3.24 1.60 17.50
CA GLY A 100 2.55 1.36 16.24
C GLY A 100 2.33 2.67 15.48
N ALA A 101 2.53 2.65 14.17
CA ALA A 101 2.05 3.70 13.26
C ALA A 101 1.02 3.10 12.29
N TRP A 102 -0.02 3.86 11.97
CA TRP A 102 -1.08 3.43 11.06
C TRP A 102 -1.02 4.22 9.76
N VAL A 103 -1.30 3.51 8.67
CA VAL A 103 -1.25 3.96 7.29
C VAL A 103 -2.54 3.46 6.64
N ASN A 104 -3.42 4.33 6.20
CA ASN A 104 -4.69 3.95 5.58
C ASN A 104 -4.77 4.48 4.16
N GLY A 105 -5.46 3.79 3.26
CA GLY A 105 -5.81 4.32 1.94
C GLY A 105 -6.72 5.54 2.09
N ASP A 106 -6.19 6.73 1.82
CA ASP A 106 -6.91 8.00 1.99
C ASP A 106 -6.48 9.04 0.94
N ALA A 107 -6.97 10.27 1.09
CA ALA A 107 -6.77 11.35 0.13
C ALA A 107 -5.35 11.95 0.13
N ASP A 108 -4.46 11.51 1.03
CA ASP A 108 -3.07 11.98 1.07
C ASP A 108 -2.16 11.18 0.11
N TRP A 109 -2.67 10.10 -0.47
CA TRP A 109 -1.95 9.31 -1.47
C TRP A 109 -1.91 10.06 -2.80
N VAL A 110 -0.84 9.90 -3.58
CA VAL A 110 -0.76 10.41 -4.96
C VAL A 110 -0.95 9.29 -5.98
N SER A 111 -1.28 9.64 -7.22
CA SER A 111 -1.49 8.67 -8.32
C SER A 111 -1.16 9.29 -9.67
N THR A 112 -0.86 8.45 -10.66
CA THR A 112 -0.68 8.87 -12.05
C THR A 112 -1.40 7.93 -13.01
N THR A 113 -1.42 8.22 -14.30
CA THR A 113 -1.93 7.29 -15.31
C THR A 113 -1.03 7.31 -16.53
N GLY A 114 -1.04 6.23 -17.31
CA GLY A 114 -0.22 6.12 -18.52
C GLY A 114 1.16 5.53 -18.27
N ALA A 115 2.20 6.10 -18.88
CA ALA A 115 3.56 5.56 -18.83
C ALA A 115 4.17 5.76 -17.44
N ILE A 116 4.51 4.65 -16.77
CA ILE A 116 5.04 4.66 -15.41
C ILE A 116 6.58 4.72 -15.45
N PRO A 117 7.23 5.68 -14.79
CA PRO A 117 8.69 5.77 -14.74
C PRO A 117 9.33 4.55 -14.07
N THR A 118 10.49 4.11 -14.52
CA THR A 118 11.25 3.05 -13.85
C THR A 118 11.64 3.49 -12.43
N GLY A 119 11.45 2.61 -11.45
CA GLY A 119 11.89 2.84 -10.07
C GLY A 119 10.92 3.65 -9.20
N TRP A 120 9.70 3.88 -9.67
CA TRP A 120 8.66 4.59 -8.91
C TRP A 120 8.33 3.94 -7.54
N GLN A 121 8.63 2.65 -7.37
CA GLN A 121 8.41 1.93 -6.10
C GLN A 121 9.54 2.12 -5.08
N LEU A 122 10.61 2.83 -5.43
CA LEU A 122 11.79 3.02 -4.58
C LEU A 122 11.58 4.20 -3.61
N PRO A 123 12.13 4.10 -2.39
CA PRO A 123 12.33 5.27 -1.52
C PRO A 123 13.11 6.38 -2.25
N GLY A 124 12.71 7.63 -2.04
CA GLY A 124 13.34 8.80 -2.66
C GLY A 124 12.99 9.05 -4.13
N PHE A 125 12.02 8.32 -4.71
CA PHE A 125 11.43 8.71 -5.99
C PHE A 125 10.67 10.05 -5.86
N ASP A 126 10.80 10.93 -6.86
CA ASP A 126 10.09 12.22 -6.86
C ASP A 126 8.70 12.06 -7.49
N ASP A 127 7.70 11.95 -6.62
CA ASP A 127 6.27 11.87 -6.95
C ASP A 127 5.55 13.23 -6.81
N SER A 128 6.27 14.32 -6.60
CA SER A 128 5.67 15.64 -6.30
C SER A 128 4.80 16.21 -7.42
N ALA A 129 4.95 15.70 -8.65
CA ALA A 129 4.13 16.05 -9.79
C ALA A 129 2.84 15.23 -9.91
N TRP A 130 2.65 14.20 -9.07
CA TRP A 130 1.52 13.29 -9.16
C TRP A 130 0.34 13.88 -8.37
N PRO A 131 -0.86 13.97 -8.97
CA PRO A 131 -2.03 14.47 -8.26
C PRO A 131 -2.43 13.54 -7.10
N LEU A 132 -3.03 14.13 -6.07
CA LEU A 132 -3.68 13.38 -5.00
C LEU A 132 -4.79 12.47 -5.55
N VAL A 133 -4.98 11.33 -4.89
CA VAL A 133 -6.07 10.40 -5.20
C VAL A 133 -7.43 10.98 -4.82
N VAL A 134 -8.47 10.45 -5.44
CA VAL A 134 -9.86 10.74 -5.07
C VAL A 134 -10.36 9.62 -4.17
N GLY A 135 -11.01 9.99 -3.06
CA GLY A 135 -11.69 9.04 -2.18
C GLY A 135 -13.01 8.57 -2.78
N GLU A 136 -13.18 7.25 -2.90
CA GLU A 136 -14.41 6.63 -3.42
C GLU A 136 -15.48 6.37 -2.32
N GLY A 137 -15.15 6.63 -1.06
CA GLY A 137 -16.04 6.50 0.10
C GLY A 137 -15.44 5.70 1.27
N ASN A 138 -16.09 5.78 2.44
CA ASN A 138 -15.65 5.06 3.64
C ASN A 138 -16.13 3.62 3.63
N TYR A 139 -15.26 2.66 3.98
CA TYR A 139 -15.65 1.26 4.13
C TYR A 139 -16.69 1.04 5.25
N PRO A 140 -17.73 0.20 5.05
CA PRO A 140 -18.16 -0.41 3.79
C PRO A 140 -18.96 0.56 2.91
N VAL A 141 -18.77 0.49 1.59
CA VAL A 141 -19.45 1.37 0.62
C VAL A 141 -19.78 0.63 -0.68
N ALA A 142 -20.93 0.95 -1.29
CA ALA A 142 -21.30 0.43 -2.60
C ALA A 142 -20.33 0.94 -3.70
N PRO A 143 -20.03 0.14 -4.74
CA PRO A 143 -20.57 -1.19 -5.03
C PRO A 143 -19.87 -2.35 -4.28
N TRP A 144 -18.77 -2.09 -3.58
CA TRP A 144 -17.90 -3.13 -3.01
C TRP A 144 -18.43 -3.74 -1.70
N ASN A 145 -19.28 -3.01 -0.97
CA ASN A 145 -19.87 -3.42 0.31
C ASN A 145 -18.80 -3.88 1.31
N THR A 146 -18.92 -5.10 1.83
CA THR A 146 -17.99 -5.71 2.77
C THR A 146 -17.09 -6.71 2.06
N VAL A 147 -15.84 -6.83 2.50
CA VAL A 147 -14.88 -7.80 1.97
C VAL A 147 -14.51 -8.82 3.04
N THR A 148 -14.16 -10.03 2.62
CA THR A 148 -13.56 -11.01 3.54
C THR A 148 -12.05 -10.78 3.64
N ILE A 149 -11.40 -11.30 4.68
CA ILE A 149 -9.95 -11.17 4.84
C ILE A 149 -9.34 -12.58 4.75
N ALA A 150 -8.36 -12.75 3.86
CA ALA A 150 -7.63 -13.99 3.69
C ALA A 150 -6.75 -14.31 4.92
N ALA A 151 -6.30 -15.55 5.01
CA ALA A 151 -5.24 -15.90 5.95
C ALA A 151 -3.96 -15.12 5.61
N VAL A 152 -3.16 -14.82 6.62
CA VAL A 152 -1.88 -14.12 6.41
C VAL A 152 -0.93 -14.98 5.57
N SER A 153 -0.29 -14.37 4.57
CA SER A 153 0.76 -15.02 3.78
C SER A 153 2.02 -15.26 4.61
N SER A 154 2.94 -16.06 4.07
CA SER A 154 4.30 -16.12 4.61
C SER A 154 4.92 -14.71 4.66
N PRO A 155 5.64 -14.35 5.74
CA PRO A 155 6.30 -13.05 5.82
C PRO A 155 7.35 -12.86 4.71
N VAL A 156 7.45 -11.63 4.21
CA VAL A 156 8.45 -11.21 3.22
C VAL A 156 9.48 -10.31 3.91
N ASN A 157 10.76 -10.54 3.64
CA ASN A 157 11.82 -9.69 4.14
C ASN A 157 12.09 -8.56 3.14
N VAL A 158 12.16 -7.34 3.65
CA VAL A 158 12.38 -6.09 2.90
C VAL A 158 13.54 -5.32 3.49
#